data_AF-A0AAV2RJB5-F1
#
_entry.id   AF-A0AAV2RJB5-F1
#
_cell.length_a   1.000
_cell.length_b   1.000
_cell.length_c   1.000
_cell.angle_alpha   90.00
_cell.angle_beta   90.00
_cell.angle_gamma   90.00
#
_symmetry.space_group_name_H-M   'P 1'
#
loop_
_entity.id
_entity.type
_entity.pdbx_description
1 polymer ?
#
loop_
_entity_poly.entity_id
_entity_poly.type
_entity_poly.pdbx_seq_one_letter_code
_entity_poly.pdbx_strand_id
1 'polypeptide(L)'
;IDTLEHVAKLPAEKLVEAHGTFRIAHCLECRKEYSQEWVKDEIFADRIPNCPSCSGLVKPDIIFFGESLPTRFFQLIQSDFPKCDLLIIMGTSLNVQPFASLIN
;
A
#
# COMPACT_ATOMS: atom_id res chain seq x y z
N ILE A 1 2.64 4.72 2.51
CA ILE A 1 3.32 3.40 2.66
C ILE A 1 4.06 3.28 4.00
N ASP A 2 4.49 4.39 4.60
CA ASP A 2 5.25 4.43 5.87
C ASP A 2 4.42 4.10 7.12
N THR A 3 3.09 3.98 6.97
CA THR A 3 2.13 3.55 8.00
C THR A 3 1.78 4.62 9.04
N LEU A 4 2.24 5.87 8.87
CA LEU A 4 2.03 6.93 9.86
C LEU A 4 0.55 7.31 10.04
N GLU A 5 -0.28 7.15 9.02
CA GLU A 5 -1.74 7.33 9.12
C GLU A 5 -2.37 6.37 10.13
N HIS A 6 -1.86 5.14 10.20
CA HIS A 6 -2.28 4.15 11.20
C HIS A 6 -1.72 4.48 12.60
N VAL A 7 -0.49 4.98 12.70
CA VAL A 7 0.07 5.46 13.98
C VAL A 7 -0.75 6.62 14.54
N ALA A 8 -1.24 7.50 13.66
CA ALA A 8 -2.18 8.57 13.99
C ALA A 8 -3.61 8.07 14.28
N LYS A 9 -3.84 6.76 14.23
CA LYS A 9 -5.11 6.08 14.52
C LYS A 9 -6.26 6.47 13.60
N LEU A 10 -5.97 6.74 12.33
CA LEU A 10 -7.03 6.88 11.34
C LEU A 10 -7.73 5.52 11.13
N PRO A 11 -9.08 5.47 11.16
CA PRO A 11 -9.82 4.24 10.91
C PRO A 11 -9.52 3.68 9.51
N ALA A 12 -9.37 2.36 9.39
CA ALA A 12 -9.03 1.71 8.13
C ALA A 12 -10.09 1.98 7.03
N GLU A 13 -11.36 2.13 7.43
CA GLU A 13 -12.46 2.41 6.52
C GLU A 13 -12.34 3.78 5.86
N LYS A 14 -11.64 4.72 6.51
CA LYS A 14 -11.35 6.07 6.00
C LYS A 14 -10.05 6.16 5.23
N LEU A 15 -9.28 5.08 5.15
CA LEU A 15 -7.98 5.06 4.48
C LEU A 15 -8.06 4.34 3.13
N VAL A 16 -7.36 4.94 2.17
CA VAL A 16 -7.03 4.35 0.88
C VAL A 16 -5.53 4.50 0.69
N GLU A 17 -4.79 3.46 1.07
CA GLU A 17 -3.36 3.37 0.82
C GLU A 17 -3.12 3.08 -0.67
N ALA A 18 -3.23 4.13 -1.51
CA ALA A 18 -3.23 4.01 -2.97
C ALA A 18 -1.99 3.29 -3.51
N HIS A 19 -0.82 3.53 -2.92
CA HIS A 19 0.43 2.85 -3.27
C HIS A 19 0.79 1.71 -2.31
N GLY A 20 -0.22 1.16 -1.63
CA GLY A 20 -0.05 0.03 -0.74
C GLY A 20 0.61 0.39 0.59
N THR A 21 1.15 -0.60 1.28
CA THR A 21 1.58 -0.49 2.67
C THR A 21 2.77 -1.37 3.00
N PHE A 22 3.59 -0.95 3.98
CA PHE A 22 4.64 -1.79 4.56
C PHE A 22 4.16 -2.62 5.77
N ARG A 23 2.89 -2.49 6.19
CA ARG A 23 2.34 -3.19 7.36
C ARG A 23 2.30 -4.72 7.21
N ILE A 24 2.15 -5.19 5.98
CA ILE A 24 2.06 -6.59 5.62
C ILE A 24 2.84 -6.84 4.33
N ALA A 25 3.17 -8.11 4.10
CA ALA A 25 3.82 -8.59 2.92
C ALA A 25 3.26 -9.94 2.50
N HIS A 26 3.35 -10.25 1.22
CA HIS A 26 2.90 -11.52 0.70
C HIS A 26 4.00 -12.24 -0.07
N CYS A 27 4.03 -13.57 0.07
CA CYS A 27 4.74 -14.40 -0.88
C CYS A 27 4.12 -14.23 -2.28
N LEU A 28 4.96 -13.98 -3.29
CA LEU A 28 4.53 -13.81 -4.67
C LEU A 28 3.97 -15.10 -5.28
N GLU A 29 4.38 -16.27 -4.76
CA GLU A 29 3.95 -17.58 -5.26
C GLU A 29 2.69 -18.10 -4.55
N CYS A 30 2.77 -18.32 -3.23
CA CYS A 30 1.68 -18.97 -2.48
C CYS A 30 0.74 -18.00 -1.80
N ARG A 31 0.97 -16.68 -1.92
CA ARG A 31 0.16 -15.62 -1.30
C ARG A 31 0.02 -15.74 0.22
N LYS A 32 0.95 -16.40 0.90
CA LYS A 32 1.02 -16.40 2.36
C LYS A 32 1.40 -15.00 2.86
N GLU A 33 0.66 -14.50 3.84
CA GLU A 33 0.89 -13.21 4.49
C GLU A 33 2.01 -13.31 5.54
N TYR A 34 2.79 -12.23 5.65
CA TYR A 34 3.86 -12.01 6.62
C TYR A 34 3.70 -10.62 7.24
N SER A 35 4.04 -10.49 8.52
CA SER A 35 3.97 -9.21 9.22
C SER A 35 5.14 -8.30 8.85
N GLN A 36 4.97 -6.99 9.08
CA GLN A 36 6.03 -6.00 8.92
C GLN A 36 7.28 -6.36 9.73
N GLU A 37 7.13 -6.87 10.96
CA GLU A 37 8.24 -7.24 11.83
C GLU A 37 9.07 -8.37 11.22
N TRP A 38 8.42 -9.40 10.69
CA TRP A 38 9.13 -10.52 10.05
C TRP A 38 9.97 -10.04 8.85
N VAL A 39 9.38 -9.21 7.99
CA VAL A 39 10.10 -8.65 6.83
C VAL A 39 11.24 -7.75 7.28
N LYS A 40 11.01 -6.94 8.32
CA LYS A 40 12.02 -6.07 8.90
C LYS A 40 13.20 -6.89 9.41
N ASP A 41 12.96 -7.96 10.16
CA ASP A 41 14.02 -8.81 10.71
C ASP A 41 14.89 -9.44 9.60
N GLU A 42 14.29 -9.85 8.48
CA GLU A 42 15.05 -10.33 7.31
C GLU A 42 15.91 -9.21 6.69
N ILE A 43 15.33 -8.03 6.46
CA ILE A 43 16.05 -6.88 5.88
C ILE A 43 17.22 -6.45 6.77
N PHE A 44 16.99 -6.30 8.08
CA PHE A 44 18.02 -5.84 9.03
C PHE A 44 19.13 -6.86 9.26
N ALA A 45 18.87 -8.12 8.95
CA ALA A 45 19.88 -9.17 8.95
C ALA A 45 20.56 -9.38 7.59
N ASP A 46 20.36 -8.45 6.64
CA ASP A 46 20.91 -8.48 5.28
C ASP A 46 20.52 -9.75 4.49
N ARG A 47 19.28 -10.22 4.69
CA ARG A 47 18.71 -11.38 4.00
C ARG A 47 17.57 -10.99 3.07
N ILE A 48 17.46 -11.74 1.97
CA ILE A 48 16.33 -11.65 1.05
C ILE A 48 15.14 -12.38 1.69
N PRO A 49 13.99 -11.72 1.91
CA PRO A 49 12.82 -12.37 2.51
C PRO A 49 12.24 -13.43 1.58
N ASN A 50 12.51 -14.70 1.87
CA ASN A 50 11.97 -15.85 1.12
C ASN A 50 10.95 -16.60 1.96
N CYS A 51 9.86 -17.03 1.32
CA CYS A 51 8.77 -17.76 1.95
C CYS A 51 9.27 -19.12 2.47
N PRO A 52 9.21 -19.41 3.78
CA PRO A 52 9.68 -20.69 4.30
C PRO A 52 8.86 -21.90 3.82
N SER A 53 7.67 -21.68 3.25
CA SER A 53 6.78 -22.75 2.80
C SER A 53 6.96 -23.14 1.33
N CYS A 54 7.41 -22.22 0.46
CA CYS A 54 7.58 -22.51 -0.98
C CYS A 54 8.83 -21.89 -1.61
N SER A 55 9.70 -21.24 -0.82
CA SER A 55 10.90 -20.52 -1.27
C SER A 55 10.66 -19.34 -2.23
N GLY A 56 9.40 -19.00 -2.51
CA GLY A 56 9.05 -17.81 -3.31
C GLY A 56 9.39 -16.51 -2.60
N LEU A 57 9.70 -15.46 -3.35
CA LEU A 57 10.03 -14.14 -2.81
C LEU A 57 8.84 -13.57 -2.02
N VAL A 58 9.09 -13.00 -0.84
CA VAL A 58 8.11 -12.27 -0.05
C VAL A 58 8.32 -10.78 -0.30
N LYS A 59 7.27 -10.12 -0.81
CA LYS A 59 7.30 -8.69 -1.15
C LYS A 59 6.35 -7.94 -0.20
N PRO A 60 6.77 -6.82 0.40
CA PRO A 60 5.84 -5.88 1.04
C PRO A 60 4.70 -5.51 0.10
N ASP A 61 3.52 -5.28 0.66
CA ASP A 61 2.31 -4.93 -0.09
C ASP A 61 2.31 -3.46 -0.56
N ILE A 62 3.47 -2.95 -0.97
CA ILE A 62 3.61 -1.68 -1.67
C ILE A 62 3.43 -1.87 -3.17
N ILE A 63 2.99 -0.82 -3.86
CA ILE A 63 2.84 -0.81 -5.31
C ILE A 63 4.13 -0.30 -5.95
N PHE A 64 4.81 -1.16 -6.70
CA PHE A 64 5.93 -0.79 -7.55
C PHE A 64 5.42 -0.18 -8.86
N PHE A 65 6.27 0.59 -9.53
CA PHE A 65 5.95 1.05 -10.88
C PHE A 65 5.68 -0.13 -11.81
N GLY A 66 4.58 -0.04 -12.55
CA GLY A 66 4.10 -1.11 -13.43
C GLY A 66 3.10 -2.07 -12.77
N GLU A 67 2.93 -2.02 -11.45
CA GLU A 67 1.86 -2.75 -10.75
C GLU A 67 0.56 -1.94 -10.71
N SER A 68 -0.58 -2.62 -10.75
CA SER A 68 -1.89 -2.01 -10.59
C SER A 68 -2.10 -1.51 -9.16
N LEU A 69 -2.71 -0.33 -9.01
CA LEU A 69 -3.18 0.13 -7.70
C LEU A 69 -4.25 -0.81 -7.13
N PRO A 70 -4.46 -0.82 -5.80
CA PRO A 70 -5.46 -1.67 -5.17
C PRO A 70 -6.87 -1.37 -5.69
N THR A 71 -7.70 -2.41 -5.85
CA THR A 71 -9.10 -2.26 -6.29
C THR A 71 -9.89 -1.27 -5.44
N ARG A 72 -9.59 -1.20 -4.14
CA ARG A 72 -10.19 -0.25 -3.19
C ARG A 72 -10.02 1.21 -3.63
N PHE A 73 -8.89 1.57 -4.23
CA PHE A 73 -8.65 2.91 -4.77
C PHE A 73 -9.69 3.26 -5.82
N PHE A 74 -9.84 2.43 -6.85
CA PHE A 74 -10.79 2.67 -7.95
C PHE A 74 -12.25 2.63 -7.50
N GLN A 75 -12.59 1.75 -6.56
CA GLN A 75 -13.95 1.64 -6.02
C GLN A 75 -14.36 2.88 -5.24
N LEU A 76 -13.50 3.35 -4.33
CA LEU A 76 -13.85 4.46 -3.44
C LEU A 76 -13.83 5.81 -4.15
N ILE A 77 -12.98 6.00 -5.16
CA ILE A 77 -13.01 7.24 -5.96
C ILE A 77 -14.40 7.48 -6.55
N GLN A 78 -15.03 6.44 -7.09
CA GLN A 78 -16.36 6.55 -7.70
C GLN A 78 -17.46 6.90 -6.68
N SER A 79 -17.31 6.50 -5.42
CA SER A 79 -18.30 6.78 -4.36
C SER A 79 -18.05 8.06 -3.58
N ASP A 80 -16.78 8.44 -3.43
CA ASP A 80 -16.35 9.49 -2.50
C ASP A 80 -16.33 10.85 -3.17
N PHE A 81 -15.84 10.95 -4.42
CA PHE A 81 -15.76 12.21 -5.16
C PHE A 81 -17.11 12.89 -5.38
N PRO A 82 -18.20 12.18 -5.75
CA PRO A 82 -19.51 12.81 -5.92
C PRO A 82 -20.09 13.43 -4.63
N LYS A 83 -19.55 13.07 -3.45
CA LYS A 83 -19.99 13.54 -2.13
C LYS A 83 -18.97 14.47 -1.48
N CYS A 84 -17.89 14.82 -2.17
CA CYS A 84 -16.80 15.60 -1.64
C CYS A 84 -17.06 17.09 -1.82
N ASP A 85 -17.33 17.81 -0.73
CA ASP A 85 -17.53 19.27 -0.76
C ASP A 85 -16.20 20.05 -0.77
N LEU A 86 -15.12 19.43 -0.25
CA LEU A 86 -13.79 20.02 -0.14
C LEU A 86 -12.71 18.95 -0.27
N LEU A 87 -11.77 19.16 -1.20
CA LEU A 87 -10.56 18.36 -1.34
C LEU A 87 -9.35 19.13 -0.81
N ILE A 88 -8.65 18.54 0.15
CA ILE A 88 -7.40 19.10 0.69
C ILE A 88 -6.23 18.24 0.20
N ILE A 89 -5.29 18.87 -0.50
CA ILE A 89 -4.10 18.21 -1.06
C ILE A 89 -2.87 18.72 -0.31
N MET A 90 -2.12 17.81 0.31
CA MET A 90 -0.95 18.15 1.12
C MET A 90 0.22 17.26 0.75
N GLY A 91 1.42 17.84 0.65
CA GLY A 91 2.67 17.08 0.59
C GLY A 91 2.87 16.22 -0.65
N THR A 92 2.28 16.57 -1.80
CA THR A 92 2.45 15.83 -3.07
C THR A 92 2.64 16.78 -4.24
N SER A 93 3.47 16.38 -5.22
CA SER A 93 3.65 17.09 -6.48
C SER A 93 2.61 16.72 -7.54
N LEU A 94 1.81 15.67 -7.32
CA LEU A 94 0.85 15.12 -8.27
C LEU A 94 1.46 14.74 -9.65
N ASN A 95 2.66 14.16 -9.67
CA ASN A 95 3.30 13.70 -10.92
C ASN A 95 3.06 12.23 -11.25
N VAL A 96 2.58 11.42 -10.30
CA VAL A 96 2.45 9.96 -10.47
C VAL A 96 1.01 9.58 -10.77
N GLN A 97 0.81 8.92 -11.92
CA GLN A 97 -0.50 8.39 -12.32
C GLN A 97 -0.73 6.97 -11.78
N PRO A 98 -1.99 6.59 -11.53
CA PRO A 98 -3.23 7.35 -11.71
C PRO A 98 -3.59 8.25 -10.52
N PHE A 99 -2.75 8.38 -9.49
CA PHE A 99 -3.09 9.20 -8.31
C PHE A 99 -3.29 10.67 -8.68
N ALA A 100 -2.46 11.20 -9.57
CA ALA A 100 -2.56 12.58 -10.04
C ALA A 100 -3.88 12.89 -10.77
N SER A 101 -4.56 11.90 -11.33
CA SER A 101 -5.85 12.12 -12.01
C SER A 101 -7.03 12.28 -11.05
N LEU A 102 -6.82 12.17 -9.73
CA LEU A 102 -7.88 12.42 -8.75
C LEU A 102 -8.48 13.83 -8.85
N ILE A 103 -7.73 14.80 -9.38
CA ILE A 103 -8.19 16.19 -9.49
C ILE A 103 -8.76 16.55 -10.87
N ASN A 104 -8.88 15.58 -11.78
CA ASN A 104 -9.27 15.80 -13.19
C ASN A 104 -10.56 15.06 -13.56
#